data_AF-A0A956DVW2-F1
#
_entry.id   AF-A0A956DVW2-F1
#
_cell.length_a   1.000
_cell.length_b   1.000
_cell.length_c   1.000
_cell.angle_alpha   90.00
_cell.angle_beta   90.00
_cell.angle_gamma   90.00
#
_symmetry.space_group_name_H-M   'P 1'
#
loop_
_entity.id
_entity.type
_entity.pdbx_description
1 polymer ?
#
loop_
_entity_poly.entity_id
_entity_poly.type
_entity_poly.pdbx_seq_one_letter_code
_entity_poly.pdbx_strand_id
1 'polypeptide(L)'
;MLQLCRSLTTLTLLAALGGCSPALPPAAAGPDPLMALRERCPGGVSSDGDCCVKGQACGASCIAAEAVCSVGDAARREVVYSVQRVASPAELPKGAPAAGVYRVHLIDVGTGLAVLVQGHDFAMLFDGGSGDDKRGLSASGNNSRLLAYLWQVLGPSGPEACAPRGDGDVEAKDRPSVALDHVFLSHPHEDHGVFLDELLTCYEARHVWDVGVVNDAVFYRQFLEALAGETGATYHTVAAIPADRRVEV
;
A
#
# COMPACT_ATOMS: atom_id res chain seq x y z
N MET A 1 35.41 -4.24 -4.01
CA MET A 1 35.65 -4.97 -5.27
C MET A 1 34.49 -5.93 -5.47
N LEU A 2 33.37 -5.48 -6.06
CA LEU A 2 32.21 -6.33 -6.35
C LEU A 2 31.95 -6.32 -7.87
N GLN A 3 31.78 -7.53 -8.39
CA GLN A 3 31.77 -7.87 -9.80
C GLN A 3 30.40 -7.58 -10.43
N LEU A 4 30.44 -6.97 -11.62
CA LEU A 4 29.30 -6.65 -12.46
C LEU A 4 28.56 -7.91 -12.93
N CYS A 5 27.23 -7.89 -12.86
CA CYS A 5 26.38 -8.60 -13.81
C CYS A 5 25.68 -7.55 -14.69
N ARG A 6 25.83 -7.69 -16.01
CA ARG A 6 25.49 -6.72 -17.05
C ARG A 6 24.04 -6.82 -17.52
N SER A 7 23.54 -5.67 -17.98
CA SER A 7 22.49 -5.45 -18.98
C SER A 7 21.03 -5.60 -18.51
N LEU A 8 20.23 -4.52 -18.55
CA LEU A 8 19.27 -4.25 -19.63
C LEU A 8 18.43 -2.96 -19.41
N THR A 9 17.89 -2.53 -20.56
CA THR A 9 17.21 -1.31 -21.08
C THR A 9 16.00 -0.72 -20.32
N THR A 10 15.82 0.60 -20.41
CA THR A 10 14.72 1.41 -19.82
C THR A 10 13.59 1.75 -20.82
N LEU A 11 12.33 1.88 -20.36
CA LEU A 11 11.13 2.29 -21.14
C LEU A 11 10.30 3.35 -20.37
N THR A 12 9.58 4.23 -21.05
CA THR A 12 8.80 5.34 -20.46
C THR A 12 7.31 5.20 -20.80
N LEU A 13 6.42 5.49 -19.83
CA LEU A 13 4.96 5.36 -19.93
C LEU A 13 4.30 6.68 -20.37
N LEU A 14 3.35 6.61 -21.31
CA LEU A 14 2.43 7.70 -21.64
C LEU A 14 0.99 7.15 -21.62
N ALA A 15 0.13 7.66 -20.74
CA ALA A 15 -1.28 7.30 -20.71
C ALA A 15 -2.14 8.39 -21.37
N ALA A 16 -2.97 8.01 -22.34
CA ALA A 16 -3.99 8.89 -22.92
C ALA A 16 -5.32 8.70 -22.17
N LEU A 17 -5.84 9.77 -21.56
CA LEU A 17 -7.10 9.77 -20.83
C LEU A 17 -8.29 9.87 -21.81
N GLY A 18 -9.02 8.78 -21.97
CA GLY A 18 -10.39 8.78 -22.52
C GLY A 18 -11.39 8.83 -21.37
N GLY A 19 -12.11 9.94 -21.23
CA GLY A 19 -13.13 10.14 -20.21
C GLY A 19 -14.52 9.73 -20.69
N CYS A 20 -15.24 9.00 -19.85
CA CYS A 20 -16.70 8.92 -19.81
C CYS A 20 -17.12 8.53 -18.38
N SER A 21 -17.65 9.48 -17.61
CA SER A 21 -18.40 9.21 -16.38
C SER A 21 -19.86 9.62 -16.60
N PRO A 22 -20.84 8.76 -16.30
CA PRO A 22 -22.10 9.23 -15.76
C PRO A 22 -22.01 9.28 -14.24
N ALA A 23 -22.48 10.38 -13.65
CA ALA A 23 -22.61 10.52 -12.21
C ALA A 23 -23.53 9.42 -11.64
N LEU A 24 -23.06 8.72 -10.61
CA LEU A 24 -23.92 7.87 -9.79
C LEU A 24 -24.82 8.76 -8.92
N PRO A 25 -26.14 8.54 -8.89
CA PRO A 25 -27.00 9.22 -7.93
C PRO A 25 -26.72 8.71 -6.51
N PRO A 26 -27.04 9.52 -5.48
CA PRO A 26 -26.83 9.13 -4.08
C PRO A 26 -27.68 7.91 -3.72
N ALA A 27 -27.09 7.00 -2.93
CA ALA A 27 -27.74 5.82 -2.41
C ALA A 27 -28.94 6.21 -1.53
N ALA A 28 -30.15 6.05 -2.06
CA ALA A 28 -31.35 6.03 -1.25
C ALA A 28 -31.40 4.70 -0.48
N ALA A 29 -31.84 4.73 0.78
CA ALA A 29 -32.15 3.54 1.56
C ALA A 29 -33.32 2.79 0.88
N GLY A 30 -32.96 1.87 -0.01
CA GLY A 30 -33.87 1.02 -0.77
C GLY A 30 -34.12 -0.32 -0.09
N PRO A 31 -35.14 -1.07 -0.57
CA PRO A 31 -35.58 -2.32 0.04
C PRO A 31 -34.49 -3.40 0.03
N ASP A 32 -34.67 -4.39 0.89
CA ASP A 32 -33.85 -5.61 1.07
C ASP A 32 -33.11 -6.01 -0.23
N PRO A 33 -31.76 -6.11 -0.23
CA PRO A 33 -30.98 -6.46 -1.42
C PRO A 33 -31.43 -7.76 -2.11
N LEU A 34 -32.10 -8.67 -1.40
CA LEU A 34 -32.69 -9.88 -1.98
C LEU A 34 -33.92 -9.60 -2.87
N MET A 35 -34.67 -8.51 -2.62
CA MET A 35 -35.80 -8.11 -3.47
C MET A 35 -35.33 -7.51 -4.79
N ALA A 36 -34.27 -6.68 -4.76
CA ALA A 36 -33.72 -6.07 -5.97
C ALA A 36 -33.11 -7.11 -6.95
N LEU A 37 -32.61 -8.23 -6.44
CA LEU A 37 -32.13 -9.33 -7.28
C LEU A 37 -33.26 -10.09 -7.99
N ARG A 38 -34.42 -10.27 -7.35
CA ARG A 38 -35.56 -11.03 -7.92
C ARG A 38 -36.18 -10.37 -9.14
N GLU A 39 -36.19 -9.03 -9.21
CA GLU A 39 -36.67 -8.32 -10.41
C GLU A 39 -35.70 -8.44 -11.60
N ARG A 40 -34.40 -8.63 -11.32
CA ARG A 40 -33.35 -8.76 -12.35
C ARG A 40 -33.18 -10.19 -12.86
N CYS A 41 -33.64 -11.19 -12.11
CA CYS A 41 -33.55 -12.60 -12.48
C CYS A 41 -34.95 -13.19 -12.74
N PRO A 42 -35.53 -13.06 -13.94
CA PRO A 42 -36.88 -13.56 -14.24
C PRO A 42 -37.04 -15.08 -14.14
N GLY A 43 -35.95 -15.84 -13.98
CA GLY A 43 -35.93 -17.28 -13.70
C GLY A 43 -35.60 -17.66 -12.25
N GLY A 44 -35.47 -16.70 -11.32
CA GLY A 44 -35.09 -16.95 -9.92
C GLY A 44 -33.59 -16.79 -9.66
N VAL A 45 -33.20 -16.94 -8.39
CA VAL A 45 -31.82 -16.85 -7.91
C VAL A 45 -31.44 -18.18 -7.25
N SER A 46 -30.26 -18.73 -7.53
CA SER A 46 -29.75 -19.93 -6.88
C SER A 46 -29.46 -19.69 -5.39
N SER A 47 -29.23 -20.76 -4.62
CA SER A 47 -28.77 -20.64 -3.22
C SER A 47 -27.46 -19.88 -3.07
N ASP A 48 -26.66 -19.82 -4.14
CA ASP A 48 -25.34 -19.18 -4.17
C ASP A 48 -25.41 -17.73 -4.69
N GLY A 49 -26.59 -17.23 -5.04
CA GLY A 49 -26.81 -15.84 -5.46
C GLY A 49 -26.81 -15.59 -6.97
N ASP A 50 -26.77 -16.62 -7.81
CA ASP A 50 -26.72 -16.48 -9.27
C ASP A 50 -28.12 -16.41 -9.92
N CYS A 51 -28.29 -15.54 -10.93
CA CYS A 51 -29.53 -15.48 -11.72
C CYS A 51 -29.74 -16.73 -12.58
N CYS A 52 -30.92 -17.33 -12.51
CA CYS A 52 -31.34 -18.39 -13.43
C CYS A 52 -32.13 -17.83 -14.63
N VAL A 53 -31.95 -18.46 -15.79
CA VAL A 53 -32.72 -18.16 -16.99
C VAL A 53 -34.10 -18.83 -16.90
N LYS A 54 -35.15 -18.09 -17.26
CA LYS A 54 -36.54 -18.57 -17.20
C LYS A 54 -36.72 -19.78 -18.11
N GLY A 55 -37.06 -20.93 -17.51
CA GLY A 55 -37.27 -22.21 -18.22
C GLY A 55 -36.13 -23.22 -18.10
N GLN A 56 -35.04 -22.87 -17.39
CA GLN A 56 -33.90 -23.77 -17.18
C GLN A 56 -33.79 -24.12 -15.68
N ALA A 57 -33.62 -25.40 -15.36
CA ALA A 57 -33.48 -25.85 -13.98
C ALA A 57 -32.17 -25.31 -13.37
N CYS A 58 -32.29 -24.47 -12.33
CA CYS A 58 -31.14 -24.06 -11.53
C CYS A 58 -30.50 -25.34 -10.94
N GLY A 59 -29.28 -25.67 -11.34
CA GLY A 59 -28.53 -26.83 -10.81
C GLY A 59 -28.09 -27.86 -11.84
N ALA A 60 -28.49 -27.75 -13.11
CA ALA A 60 -27.98 -28.60 -14.18
C ALA A 60 -26.99 -27.81 -15.08
N SER A 61 -25.70 -27.92 -14.74
CA SER A 61 -24.54 -27.63 -15.58
C SER A 61 -24.56 -26.33 -16.41
N CYS A 62 -23.98 -25.25 -15.87
CA CYS A 62 -23.35 -24.22 -16.69
C CYS A 62 -21.95 -24.64 -17.21
N ILE A 63 -21.69 -25.94 -17.39
CA ILE A 63 -20.37 -26.46 -17.81
C ILE A 63 -20.29 -26.70 -19.34
N ALA A 64 -21.37 -26.54 -20.10
CA ALA A 64 -21.31 -26.77 -21.55
C ALA A 64 -22.26 -25.84 -22.34
N ALA A 65 -22.03 -24.55 -22.22
CA ALA A 65 -22.24 -23.64 -23.33
C ALA A 65 -21.12 -22.62 -23.24
N GLU A 66 -20.40 -22.41 -24.34
CA GLU A 66 -19.54 -21.25 -24.55
C GLU A 66 -20.38 -19.97 -24.57
N ALA A 67 -21.11 -19.70 -23.49
CA ALA A 67 -21.45 -18.34 -23.12
C ALA A 67 -20.13 -17.71 -22.67
N VAL A 68 -19.29 -17.40 -23.66
CA VAL A 68 -18.38 -16.28 -23.58
C VAL A 68 -19.28 -15.12 -23.18
N CYS A 69 -19.30 -14.80 -21.89
CA CYS A 69 -19.59 -13.44 -21.49
C CYS A 69 -18.54 -12.62 -22.23
N SER A 70 -18.89 -12.16 -23.43
CA SER A 70 -18.19 -11.07 -24.07
C SER A 70 -18.37 -9.93 -23.10
N VAL A 71 -17.43 -9.79 -22.17
CA VAL A 71 -17.05 -8.49 -21.62
C VAL A 71 -16.82 -7.70 -22.89
N GLY A 72 -17.84 -6.96 -23.33
CA GLY A 72 -17.81 -6.29 -24.63
C GLY A 72 -16.49 -5.55 -24.74
N ASP A 73 -15.92 -5.49 -25.95
CA ASP A 73 -14.61 -4.91 -26.31
C ASP A 73 -14.37 -3.49 -25.74
N ALA A 74 -14.39 -3.35 -24.43
CA ALA A 74 -13.81 -2.28 -23.67
C ALA A 74 -12.33 -2.51 -23.88
N ALA A 75 -11.82 -1.85 -24.93
CA ALA A 75 -10.47 -1.89 -25.42
C ALA A 75 -9.53 -2.26 -24.28
N ARG A 76 -8.97 -3.48 -24.33
CA ARG A 76 -7.97 -3.92 -23.36
C ARG A 76 -6.90 -2.82 -23.34
N ARG A 77 -6.88 -2.04 -22.25
CA ARG A 77 -5.84 -1.03 -22.06
C ARG A 77 -4.56 -1.82 -21.87
N GLU A 78 -3.68 -1.73 -22.85
CA GLU A 78 -2.33 -2.25 -22.73
C GLU A 78 -1.65 -1.55 -21.55
N VAL A 79 -1.32 -2.31 -20.53
CA VAL A 79 -0.57 -1.81 -19.37
C VAL A 79 0.90 -1.93 -19.71
N VAL A 80 1.54 -0.79 -19.92
CA VAL A 80 2.99 -0.73 -20.14
C VAL A 80 3.68 -0.52 -18.81
N TYR A 81 4.56 -1.44 -18.42
CA TYR A 81 5.41 -1.31 -17.24
C TYR A 81 6.86 -1.09 -17.66
N SER A 82 7.60 -0.30 -16.88
CA SER A 82 9.04 -0.17 -17.02
C SER A 82 9.73 -0.44 -15.70
N VAL A 83 10.85 -1.15 -15.79
CA VAL A 83 11.66 -1.52 -14.64
C VAL A 83 12.98 -0.80 -14.77
N GLN A 84 13.30 0.05 -13.80
CA GLN A 84 14.58 0.73 -13.71
C GLN A 84 15.33 0.18 -12.51
N ARG A 85 16.53 -0.36 -12.74
CA ARG A 85 17.47 -0.61 -11.66
C ARG A 85 18.02 0.72 -11.18
N VAL A 86 18.00 0.92 -9.87
CA VAL A 86 18.66 2.05 -9.21
C VAL A 86 20.01 1.57 -8.72
N ALA A 87 21.09 2.13 -9.26
CA ALA A 87 22.46 1.79 -8.85
C ALA A 87 23.01 2.74 -7.77
N SER A 88 22.44 3.94 -7.64
CA SER A 88 22.86 4.94 -6.65
C SER A 88 21.69 5.81 -6.21
N PRO A 89 21.75 6.44 -5.03
CA PRO A 89 20.71 7.38 -4.57
C PRO A 89 20.43 8.53 -5.54
N ALA A 90 21.44 8.96 -6.32
CA ALA A 90 21.28 10.04 -7.30
C ALA A 90 20.33 9.68 -8.47
N GLU A 91 20.13 8.39 -8.72
CA GLU A 91 19.22 7.88 -9.77
C GLU A 91 17.79 7.72 -9.29
N LEU A 92 17.54 7.90 -7.99
CA LEU A 92 16.18 7.83 -7.45
C LEU A 92 15.33 8.95 -8.04
N PRO A 93 14.19 8.62 -8.63
CA PRO A 93 13.31 9.65 -9.17
C PRO A 93 12.70 10.43 -8.02
N LYS A 94 12.93 11.75 -8.02
CA LYS A 94 12.47 12.65 -6.98
C LYS A 94 11.09 13.21 -7.30
N GLY A 95 10.28 13.40 -6.27
CA GLY A 95 8.95 13.98 -6.39
C GLY A 95 7.92 13.05 -7.04
N ALA A 96 6.69 13.56 -7.12
CA ALA A 96 5.55 12.80 -7.59
C ALA A 96 5.62 12.48 -9.10
N PRO A 97 5.16 11.29 -9.54
CA PRO A 97 4.96 11.00 -10.96
C PRO A 97 3.90 11.90 -11.60
N ALA A 98 3.81 11.87 -12.94
CA ALA A 98 2.77 12.58 -13.67
C ALA A 98 1.37 12.02 -13.37
N ALA A 99 0.32 12.81 -13.55
CA ALA A 99 -1.07 12.35 -13.41
C ALA A 99 -1.35 11.12 -14.29
N GLY A 100 -1.97 10.09 -13.71
CA GLY A 100 -2.22 8.81 -14.36
C GLY A 100 -1.01 7.87 -14.46
N VAL A 101 0.14 8.26 -13.90
CA VAL A 101 1.34 7.42 -13.78
C VAL A 101 1.54 7.05 -12.32
N TYR A 102 1.86 5.78 -12.09
CA TYR A 102 2.22 5.26 -10.78
C TYR A 102 3.67 4.80 -10.79
N ARG A 103 4.34 4.92 -9.66
CA ARG A 103 5.69 4.41 -9.44
C ARG A 103 5.68 3.43 -8.28
N VAL A 104 6.22 2.24 -8.52
CA VAL A 104 6.36 1.20 -7.49
C VAL A 104 7.84 1.03 -7.19
N HIS A 105 8.21 1.20 -5.94
CA HIS A 105 9.57 1.06 -5.44
C HIS A 105 9.65 -0.22 -4.62
N LEU A 106 10.49 -1.16 -5.04
CA LEU A 106 10.86 -2.30 -4.23
C LEU A 106 12.12 -1.90 -3.45
N ILE A 107 11.97 -1.65 -2.15
CA ILE A 107 13.03 -1.06 -1.33
C ILE A 107 13.90 -2.19 -0.76
N ASP A 108 15.21 -2.10 -0.96
CA ASP A 108 16.17 -2.99 -0.32
C ASP A 108 16.33 -2.63 1.16
N VAL A 109 15.56 -3.32 1.99
CA VAL A 109 15.59 -3.23 3.46
C VAL A 109 16.39 -4.37 4.10
N GLY A 110 17.24 -5.06 3.32
CA GLY A 110 17.92 -6.27 3.77
C GLY A 110 16.99 -7.49 3.74
N THR A 111 16.51 -7.92 4.90
CA THR A 111 15.49 -8.98 5.00
C THR A 111 14.09 -8.38 5.06
N GLY A 112 13.10 -9.11 4.53
CA GLY A 112 11.69 -8.75 4.61
C GLY A 112 11.14 -8.03 3.39
N LEU A 113 10.08 -7.24 3.60
CA LEU A 113 9.38 -6.53 2.54
C LEU A 113 9.21 -5.04 2.90
N ALA A 114 9.47 -4.18 1.93
CA ALA A 114 9.04 -2.79 1.94
C ALA A 114 8.77 -2.32 0.51
N VAL A 115 7.55 -1.83 0.26
CA VAL A 115 7.13 -1.35 -1.06
C VAL A 115 6.50 0.03 -0.93
N LEU A 116 7.10 1.03 -1.56
CA LEU A 116 6.49 2.35 -1.71
C LEU A 116 5.78 2.43 -3.06
N VAL A 117 4.53 2.85 -3.05
CA VAL A 117 3.74 3.18 -4.24
C VAL A 117 3.47 4.68 -4.23
N GLN A 118 3.90 5.38 -5.27
CA GLN A 118 3.63 6.80 -5.46
C GLN A 118 2.68 7.00 -6.64
N GLY A 119 1.62 7.75 -6.40
CA GLY A 119 0.83 8.40 -7.45
C GLY A 119 1.20 9.88 -7.56
N HIS A 120 0.51 10.58 -8.46
CA HIS A 120 0.71 12.01 -8.66
C HIS A 120 0.46 12.84 -7.40
N ASP A 121 -0.49 12.39 -6.59
CA ASP A 121 -1.07 13.11 -5.45
C ASP A 121 -1.18 12.24 -4.20
N PHE A 122 -0.59 11.04 -4.20
CA PHE A 122 -0.55 10.18 -3.03
C PHE A 122 0.75 9.38 -2.88
N ALA A 123 1.05 8.99 -1.65
CA ALA A 123 2.09 8.03 -1.33
C ALA A 123 1.55 6.94 -0.39
N MET A 124 1.89 5.70 -0.69
CA MET A 124 1.47 4.53 0.07
C MET A 124 2.65 3.61 0.35
N LEU A 125 2.84 3.21 1.60
CA LEU A 125 3.87 2.26 2.00
C LEU A 125 3.23 0.92 2.40
N PHE A 126 3.72 -0.18 1.84
CA PHE A 126 3.46 -1.53 2.33
C PHE A 126 4.69 -2.05 3.04
N ASP A 127 4.53 -2.40 4.31
CA ASP A 127 5.55 -2.93 5.21
C ASP A 127 6.79 -2.00 5.37
N GLY A 128 7.57 -2.26 6.42
CA GLY A 128 8.76 -1.51 6.78
C GLY A 128 10.05 -2.35 6.77
N GLY A 129 9.97 -3.63 6.44
CA GLY A 129 11.12 -4.54 6.42
C GLY A 129 11.55 -5.04 7.80
N SER A 130 12.72 -5.69 7.81
CA SER A 130 13.32 -6.30 9.01
C SER A 130 14.19 -5.34 9.83
N GLY A 131 14.38 -5.67 11.11
CA GLY A 131 15.31 -4.99 12.00
C GLY A 131 16.79 -5.32 11.80
N ASP A 132 17.20 -5.85 10.65
CA ASP A 132 18.61 -6.23 10.41
C ASP A 132 19.55 -5.03 10.55
N ASP A 133 19.11 -3.87 10.08
CA ASP A 133 19.85 -2.63 10.29
C ASP A 133 19.91 -2.28 11.79
N LYS A 134 18.85 -2.52 12.58
CA LYS A 134 18.84 -2.30 14.05
C LYS A 134 19.88 -3.19 14.76
N ARG A 135 20.11 -4.42 14.28
CA ARG A 135 20.96 -5.43 14.94
C ARG A 135 22.44 -5.39 14.57
N GLY A 136 22.81 -4.97 13.36
CA GLY A 136 24.20 -5.09 12.86
C GLY A 136 24.89 -3.79 12.45
N LEU A 137 24.15 -2.81 11.95
CA LEU A 137 24.70 -1.57 11.37
C LEU A 137 24.31 -0.31 12.16
N SER A 138 23.26 -0.36 12.99
CA SER A 138 22.66 0.80 13.68
C SER A 138 22.98 0.90 15.17
N ALA A 139 23.91 0.09 15.73
CA ALA A 139 24.29 0.18 17.14
C ALA A 139 24.82 1.58 17.56
N SER A 140 25.02 2.49 16.61
CA SER A 140 25.41 3.86 16.86
C SER A 140 24.42 4.94 16.38
N GLY A 141 23.27 4.65 15.76
CA GLY A 141 22.31 5.69 15.32
C GLY A 141 21.38 5.28 14.16
N ASN A 142 20.56 6.24 13.68
CA ASN A 142 19.48 6.09 12.68
C ASN A 142 19.98 5.69 11.29
N ASN A 143 20.29 4.41 11.11
CA ASN A 143 20.74 3.81 9.85
C ASN A 143 19.66 2.93 9.20
N SER A 144 18.38 3.24 9.43
CA SER A 144 17.28 2.54 8.75
C SER A 144 17.38 2.77 7.23
N ARG A 145 17.58 1.69 6.45
CA ARG A 145 17.54 1.76 4.98
C ARG A 145 16.20 2.28 4.48
N LEU A 146 15.10 1.91 5.15
CA LEU A 146 13.77 2.40 4.81
C LEU A 146 13.72 3.92 4.92
N LEU A 147 14.05 4.48 6.10
CA LEU A 147 13.98 5.92 6.30
C LEU A 147 14.96 6.67 5.39
N ALA A 148 16.16 6.13 5.18
CA ALA A 148 17.12 6.69 4.23
C ALA A 148 16.56 6.73 2.81
N TYR A 149 15.89 5.67 2.38
CA TYR A 149 15.26 5.63 1.06
C TYR A 149 14.11 6.63 0.94
N LEU A 150 13.19 6.65 1.90
CA LEU A 150 12.05 7.58 1.92
C LEU A 150 12.52 9.03 1.94
N TRP A 151 13.59 9.33 2.69
CA TRP A 151 14.19 10.66 2.73
C TRP A 151 14.65 11.13 1.35
N GLN A 152 15.24 10.24 0.56
CA GLN A 152 15.73 10.56 -0.77
C GLN A 152 14.61 10.72 -1.81
N VAL A 153 13.51 9.95 -1.67
CA VAL A 153 12.41 9.91 -2.65
C VAL A 153 11.29 10.91 -2.34
N LEU A 154 10.86 10.95 -1.07
CA LEU A 154 9.78 11.81 -0.58
C LEU A 154 10.29 13.16 -0.04
N GLY A 155 11.57 13.21 0.32
CA GLY A 155 12.20 14.39 0.89
C GLY A 155 12.39 14.30 2.41
N PRO A 156 13.14 15.25 2.98
CA PRO A 156 13.33 15.38 4.42
C PRO A 156 12.01 15.50 5.18
N SER A 157 11.88 14.77 6.29
CA SER A 157 10.63 14.70 7.05
C SER A 157 10.91 14.56 8.54
N GLY A 158 10.08 15.21 9.37
CA GLY A 158 10.10 15.04 10.82
C GLY A 158 11.28 15.72 11.55
N PRO A 159 11.54 15.31 12.82
CA PRO A 159 12.58 15.90 13.67
C PRO A 159 13.99 15.62 13.15
N GLU A 160 15.00 16.27 13.74
CA GLU A 160 16.42 16.06 13.40
C GLU A 160 16.83 14.58 13.42
N ALA A 161 16.32 13.82 14.39
CA ALA A 161 16.58 12.39 14.50
C ALA A 161 16.19 11.63 13.22
N CYS A 162 15.22 12.09 12.44
CA CYS A 162 14.81 11.40 11.21
C CYS A 162 15.79 11.56 10.04
N ALA A 163 16.82 12.40 10.18
CA ALA A 163 17.85 12.55 9.16
C ALA A 163 18.72 11.29 9.04
N PRO A 164 18.85 10.69 7.84
CA PRO A 164 19.77 9.60 7.61
C PRO A 164 21.21 10.04 7.86
N ARG A 165 22.02 9.14 8.43
CA ARG A 165 23.45 9.41 8.61
C ARG A 165 24.19 9.47 7.27
N GLY A 166 25.11 10.42 7.16
CA GLY A 166 26.04 10.52 6.04
C GLY A 166 25.63 11.50 4.94
N ASP A 167 24.42 12.06 4.99
CA ASP A 167 23.92 13.04 4.01
C ASP A 167 24.40 14.50 4.28
N GLY A 168 25.49 14.65 5.03
CA GLY A 168 26.05 15.93 5.48
C GLY A 168 25.29 16.55 6.65
N ASP A 169 25.81 17.64 7.21
CA ASP A 169 25.13 18.41 8.26
C ASP A 169 23.89 19.10 7.65
N VAL A 170 22.79 18.35 7.50
CA VAL A 170 21.53 18.92 7.09
C VAL A 170 21.05 19.79 8.25
N GLU A 171 21.14 21.11 8.10
CA GLU A 171 20.85 22.09 9.15
C GLU A 171 19.60 21.66 9.94
N ALA A 172 19.83 21.33 11.21
CA ALA A 172 18.91 20.64 12.10
C ALA A 172 17.80 21.58 12.57
N LYS A 173 16.78 21.77 11.74
CA LYS A 173 15.54 22.45 12.11
C LYS A 173 14.40 21.47 11.98
N ASP A 174 13.46 21.52 12.92
CA ASP A 174 12.22 20.74 12.85
C ASP A 174 11.58 20.96 11.49
N ARG A 175 11.48 19.87 10.72
CA ARG A 175 10.93 19.90 9.36
C ARG A 175 9.46 19.52 9.44
N PRO A 176 8.60 20.09 8.58
CA PRO A 176 7.25 19.56 8.46
C PRO A 176 7.34 18.08 8.07
N SER A 177 6.52 17.26 8.71
CA SER A 177 6.39 15.86 8.33
C SER A 177 5.80 15.77 6.92
N VAL A 178 6.40 14.92 6.10
CA VAL A 178 5.87 14.54 4.79
C VAL A 178 4.77 13.50 5.03
N ALA A 179 3.64 13.68 4.36
CA ALA A 179 2.50 12.80 4.50
C ALA A 179 2.67 11.50 3.70
N LEU A 180 2.30 10.39 4.33
CA LEU A 180 1.98 9.12 3.69
C LEU A 180 0.46 8.92 3.80
N ASP A 181 -0.23 8.85 2.66
CA ASP A 181 -1.68 8.69 2.66
C ASP A 181 -2.09 7.34 3.24
N HIS A 182 -1.31 6.30 2.95
CA HIS A 182 -1.57 4.97 3.47
C HIS A 182 -0.29 4.26 3.90
N VAL A 183 -0.35 3.60 5.04
CA VAL A 183 0.68 2.66 5.53
C VAL A 183 -0.01 1.34 5.79
N PHE A 184 0.50 0.25 5.23
CA PHE A 184 -0.03 -1.10 5.41
C PHE A 184 1.00 -1.95 6.15
N LEU A 185 0.56 -2.64 7.20
CA LEU A 185 1.26 -3.79 7.77
C LEU A 185 0.54 -5.05 7.30
N SER A 186 1.18 -5.82 6.43
CA SER A 186 0.59 -7.02 5.83
C SER A 186 0.31 -8.10 6.86
N HIS A 187 1.24 -8.30 7.80
CA HIS A 187 1.10 -9.17 8.96
C HIS A 187 2.22 -8.88 9.97
N PRO A 188 2.03 -9.16 11.26
CA PRO A 188 2.89 -8.67 12.33
C PRO A 188 4.11 -9.58 12.57
N HIS A 189 4.93 -9.84 11.56
CA HIS A 189 6.24 -10.47 11.73
C HIS A 189 7.38 -9.45 11.70
N GLU A 190 8.51 -9.80 12.32
CA GLU A 190 9.67 -8.88 12.45
C GLU A 190 10.21 -8.40 11.10
N ASP A 191 10.10 -9.21 10.06
CA ASP A 191 10.54 -8.89 8.70
C ASP A 191 9.57 -7.98 7.91
N HIS A 192 8.48 -7.55 8.54
CA HIS A 192 7.48 -6.68 7.91
C HIS A 192 7.27 -5.37 8.65
N GLY A 193 7.40 -5.34 9.98
CA GLY A 193 6.91 -4.18 10.76
C GLY A 193 7.95 -3.45 11.60
N VAL A 194 9.21 -3.89 11.66
CA VAL A 194 10.16 -3.42 12.70
C VAL A 194 10.51 -1.93 12.59
N PHE A 195 10.35 -1.31 11.43
CA PHE A 195 10.59 0.12 11.25
C PHE A 195 9.33 0.98 11.22
N LEU A 196 8.14 0.40 11.39
CA LEU A 196 6.90 1.18 11.32
C LEU A 196 6.73 2.12 12.52
N ASP A 197 7.33 1.84 13.67
CA ASP A 197 7.35 2.75 14.82
C ASP A 197 8.17 4.04 14.53
N GLU A 198 9.38 3.88 13.98
CA GLU A 198 10.23 4.99 13.57
C GLU A 198 9.64 5.74 12.37
N LEU A 199 8.97 5.02 11.45
CA LEU A 199 8.25 5.62 10.34
C LEU A 199 7.22 6.63 10.83
N LEU A 200 6.38 6.24 11.80
CA LEU A 200 5.34 7.10 12.36
C LEU A 200 5.94 8.31 13.08
N THR A 201 7.12 8.16 13.70
CA THR A 201 7.86 9.30 14.27
C THR A 201 8.34 10.28 13.20
N CYS A 202 8.68 9.80 12.01
CA CYS A 202 9.34 10.58 10.97
C CYS A 202 8.42 11.08 9.87
N TYR A 203 7.29 10.44 9.63
CA TYR A 203 6.35 10.73 8.55
C TYR A 203 4.92 10.79 9.10
N GLU A 204 4.10 11.67 8.55
CA GLU A 204 2.69 11.77 8.94
C GLU A 204 1.88 10.70 8.18
N ALA A 205 1.47 9.63 8.87
CA ALA A 205 0.59 8.63 8.26
C ALA A 205 -0.88 9.01 8.44
N ARG A 206 -1.63 9.18 7.33
CA ARG A 206 -3.08 9.51 7.40
C ARG A 206 -3.94 8.30 7.67
N HIS A 207 -3.62 7.18 7.04
CA HIS A 207 -4.32 5.92 7.23
C HIS A 207 -3.32 4.81 7.47
N VAL A 208 -3.52 4.06 8.55
CA VAL A 208 -2.70 2.89 8.89
C VAL A 208 -3.58 1.67 8.86
N TRP A 209 -3.19 0.66 8.10
CA TRP A 209 -3.94 -0.57 7.88
C TRP A 209 -3.17 -1.76 8.44
N ASP A 210 -3.84 -2.57 9.23
CA ASP A 210 -3.30 -3.78 9.84
C ASP A 210 -4.36 -4.88 9.80
N VAL A 211 -3.95 -6.13 9.56
CA VAL A 211 -4.85 -7.28 9.59
C VAL A 211 -5.48 -7.51 10.98
N GLY A 212 -4.88 -6.98 12.05
CA GLY A 212 -5.42 -7.08 13.42
C GLY A 212 -5.11 -8.41 14.12
N VAL A 213 -4.21 -9.19 13.55
CA VAL A 213 -3.66 -10.36 14.25
C VAL A 213 -2.69 -9.84 15.30
N VAL A 214 -2.92 -10.17 16.56
CA VAL A 214 -2.02 -9.77 17.65
C VAL A 214 -0.74 -10.61 17.59
N ASN A 215 0.41 -9.96 17.74
CA ASN A 215 1.71 -10.60 17.87
C ASN A 215 2.42 -10.09 19.13
N ASP A 216 3.07 -10.99 19.86
CA ASP A 216 3.72 -10.67 21.14
C ASP A 216 5.15 -10.12 21.02
N ALA A 217 5.63 -9.98 19.79
CA ALA A 217 6.93 -9.39 19.51
C ALA A 217 7.00 -7.94 19.99
N VAL A 218 8.19 -7.56 20.47
CA VAL A 218 8.46 -6.22 21.01
C VAL A 218 8.16 -5.13 19.98
N PHE A 219 8.52 -5.35 18.71
CA PHE A 219 8.30 -4.35 17.66
C PHE A 219 6.81 -4.06 17.44
N TYR A 220 5.94 -5.08 17.53
CA TYR A 220 4.52 -4.88 17.26
C TYR A 220 3.87 -4.03 18.36
N ARG A 221 4.26 -4.25 19.62
CA ARG A 221 3.88 -3.36 20.72
C ARG A 221 4.36 -1.93 20.48
N GLN A 222 5.62 -1.75 20.09
CA GLN A 222 6.18 -0.42 19.79
C GLN A 222 5.45 0.28 18.64
N PHE A 223 5.11 -0.46 17.59
CA PHE A 223 4.31 0.05 16.46
C PHE A 223 2.93 0.52 16.92
N LEU A 224 2.22 -0.27 17.73
CA LEU A 224 0.91 0.10 18.25
C LEU A 224 0.98 1.28 19.24
N GLU A 225 2.01 1.35 20.07
CA GLU A 225 2.27 2.49 20.97
C GLU A 225 2.54 3.78 20.19
N ALA A 226 3.38 3.71 19.14
CA ALA A 226 3.63 4.85 18.25
C ALA A 226 2.33 5.30 17.56
N LEU A 227 1.55 4.36 17.02
CA LEU A 227 0.27 4.64 16.38
C LEU A 227 -0.77 5.23 17.34
N ALA A 228 -0.80 4.79 18.60
CA ALA A 228 -1.67 5.37 19.62
C ALA A 228 -1.30 6.82 19.96
N GLY A 229 -0.02 7.19 19.78
CA GLY A 229 0.48 8.56 19.92
C GLY A 229 0.14 9.48 18.75
N GLU A 230 -0.21 8.92 17.58
CA GLU A 230 -0.58 9.70 16.40
C GLU A 230 -1.97 10.35 16.55
N THR A 231 -2.02 11.67 16.35
CA THR A 231 -3.27 12.44 16.49
C THR A 231 -4.03 12.61 15.18
N GLY A 232 -3.36 12.45 14.03
CA GLY A 232 -3.94 12.60 12.69
C GLY A 232 -4.25 11.28 11.98
N ALA A 233 -3.72 10.15 12.47
CA ALA A 233 -3.85 8.86 11.82
C ALA A 233 -5.23 8.22 12.07
N THR A 234 -5.84 7.70 11.02
CA THR A 234 -6.97 6.77 11.10
C THR A 234 -6.46 5.34 11.04
N TYR A 235 -6.65 4.58 12.10
CA TYR A 235 -6.28 3.16 12.16
C TYR A 235 -7.43 2.27 11.65
N HIS A 236 -7.10 1.38 10.72
CA HIS A 236 -8.00 0.41 10.11
C HIS A 236 -7.52 -0.99 10.43
N THR A 237 -8.42 -1.82 10.96
CA THR A 237 -8.14 -3.24 11.18
C THR A 237 -9.41 -4.07 11.11
N VAL A 238 -9.24 -5.38 10.83
CA VAL A 238 -10.32 -6.36 10.83
C VAL A 238 -10.70 -6.77 12.26
N ALA A 239 -9.76 -6.69 13.20
CA ALA A 239 -10.02 -7.04 14.59
C ALA A 239 -10.78 -5.92 15.31
N ALA A 240 -11.56 -6.29 16.33
CA ALA A 240 -12.15 -5.30 17.22
C ALA A 240 -11.04 -4.58 17.99
N ILE A 241 -10.89 -3.27 17.78
CA ILE A 241 -9.95 -2.43 18.53
C ILE A 241 -10.56 -2.15 19.90
N PRO A 242 -9.89 -2.47 21.02
CA PRO A 242 -10.31 -2.04 22.35
C PRO A 242 -10.48 -0.52 22.41
N ALA A 243 -11.47 -0.04 23.15
CA ALA A 243 -11.81 1.40 23.19
C ALA A 243 -10.65 2.27 23.71
N ASP A 244 -9.75 1.71 24.52
CA ASP A 244 -8.54 2.35 25.03
C ASP A 244 -7.32 2.21 24.10
N ARG A 245 -7.50 1.55 22.95
CA ARG A 245 -6.46 1.25 21.95
C ARG A 245 -5.26 0.49 22.53
N ARG A 246 -5.46 -0.20 23.66
CA ARG A 246 -4.44 -1.07 24.24
C ARG A 246 -4.62 -2.47 23.71
N VAL A 247 -3.54 -3.04 23.20
CA VAL A 247 -3.48 -4.47 22.88
C VAL A 247 -2.88 -5.15 24.10
N GLU A 248 -3.71 -5.86 24.86
CA GLU A 248 -3.23 -6.76 25.90
C GLU A 248 -2.56 -7.95 25.22
N VAL A 249 -1.31 -8.20 25.57
CA VAL A 249 -0.46 -9.27 25.03
C VAL A 249 -0.28 -10.34 26.09
#